data_AF-A0A6N9BZP3-F1
#
_entry.id   AF-A0A6N9BZP3-F1
#
_cell.length_a   1.000
_cell.length_b   1.000
_cell.length_c   1.000
_cell.angle_alpha   90.00
_cell.angle_beta   90.00
_cell.angle_gamma   90.00
#
_symmetry.space_group_name_H-M   'P 1'
#
loop_
_entity.id
_entity.type
_entity.pdbx_description
1 polymer ?
#
loop_
_entity_poly.entity_id
_entity_poly.type
_entity_poly.pdbx_seq_one_letter_code
_entity_poly.pdbx_strand_id
1 'polypeptide(L)'
;MTGPVAALSRRAVGALRDLAPIVGVIAFFQIVVLQQPFPNFGSVFVGLVCVVVGLTLFIQGLESGLFPLGEAIAHAFARKGSATALLAFAFCLGFGTTVAEPALIAIAAEAAEVASEAGAIAANEAARDDYAFNLRMVVALSVGVAIVIGVLRILKGWPIHRIIIGG
;
A
#
# COMPACT_ATOMS: atom_id res chain seq x y z
N MET A 1 9.28 32.61 1.75
CA MET A 1 7.94 32.48 1.14
C MET A 1 8.07 31.57 -0.08
N THR A 2 7.92 30.25 0.05
CA THR A 2 7.91 29.36 -1.12
C THR A 2 6.52 29.42 -1.75
N GLY A 3 6.42 29.99 -2.96
CA GLY A 3 5.13 30.12 -3.65
C GLY A 3 4.44 28.77 -3.93
N PRO A 4 3.12 28.78 -4.18
CA PRO A 4 2.34 27.56 -4.48
C PRO A 4 2.91 26.76 -5.66
N VAL A 5 3.52 27.44 -6.64
CA VAL A 5 4.19 26.83 -7.79
C VAL A 5 5.41 26.00 -7.39
N ALA A 6 6.18 26.44 -6.40
CA ALA A 6 7.37 25.71 -5.90
C ALA A 6 7.00 24.48 -5.07
N ALA A 7 5.81 24.47 -4.45
CA ALA A 7 5.30 23.29 -3.77
C ALA A 7 4.78 22.24 -4.77
N LEU A 8 4.14 22.68 -5.84
CA LEU A 8 3.67 21.80 -6.92
C LEU A 8 4.85 21.15 -7.66
N SER A 9 5.89 21.94 -7.98
CA SER A 9 7.07 21.42 -8.70
C SER A 9 7.84 20.38 -7.89
N ARG A 10 7.97 20.55 -6.57
CA ARG A 10 8.59 19.55 -5.70
C ARG A 10 7.82 18.22 -5.68
N ARG A 11 6.48 18.27 -5.66
CA ARG A 11 5.65 17.05 -5.72
C ARG A 11 5.75 16.36 -7.07
N ALA A 12 5.78 17.13 -8.16
CA ALA A 12 6.01 16.57 -9.50
C ALA A 12 7.38 15.89 -9.62
N VAL A 13 8.44 16.47 -9.04
CA VAL A 13 9.77 15.84 -8.98
C VAL A 13 9.75 14.57 -8.12
N GLY A 14 9.00 14.55 -7.02
CA GLY A 14 8.76 13.35 -6.22
C GLY A 14 8.11 12.23 -7.02
N ALA A 15 6.99 12.53 -7.69
CA ALA A 15 6.28 11.59 -8.56
C ALA A 15 7.18 11.03 -9.67
N LEU A 16 8.01 11.87 -10.29
CA LEU A 16 9.02 11.44 -11.27
C LEU A 16 10.04 10.48 -10.68
N ARG A 17 10.51 10.74 -9.44
CA ARG A 17 11.45 9.86 -8.74
C ARG A 17 10.81 8.52 -8.39
N ASP A 18 9.53 8.50 -8.04
CA ASP A 18 8.79 7.27 -7.72
C ASP A 18 8.52 6.41 -8.97
N LEU A 19 8.34 7.06 -10.14
CA LEU A 19 8.14 6.38 -11.42
C LEU A 19 9.46 5.93 -12.07
N ALA A 20 10.58 6.58 -11.76
CA ALA A 20 11.88 6.29 -12.37
C ALA A 20 12.30 4.80 -12.28
N PRO A 21 12.10 4.06 -11.17
CA PRO A 21 12.39 2.63 -11.09
C PRO A 21 11.56 1.82 -12.08
N ILE A 22 10.27 2.13 -12.21
CA ILE A 22 9.35 1.43 -13.12
C ILE A 22 9.78 1.67 -14.57
N VAL A 23 10.02 2.93 -14.93
CA VAL A 23 10.52 3.30 -16.27
C VAL A 23 11.86 2.64 -16.55
N GLY A 24 12.75 2.59 -15.56
CA GLY A 24 14.06 1.94 -15.66
C GLY A 24 13.96 0.43 -15.89
N VAL A 25 13.10 -0.27 -15.15
CA VAL A 25 12.85 -1.70 -15.33
C VAL A 25 12.26 -1.97 -16.72
N ILE A 26 11.26 -1.20 -17.15
CA ILE A 26 10.67 -1.34 -18.49
C ILE A 26 11.74 -1.12 -19.55
N ALA A 27 12.57 -0.06 -19.42
CA ALA A 27 13.62 0.24 -20.38
C ALA A 27 14.69 -0.86 -20.46
N PHE A 28 15.09 -1.40 -19.31
CA PHE A 28 16.01 -2.53 -19.23
C PHE A 28 15.45 -3.76 -19.95
N PHE A 29 14.21 -4.15 -19.65
CA PHE A 29 13.59 -5.30 -20.29
C PHE A 29 13.40 -5.10 -21.79
N GLN A 30 13.01 -3.92 -22.25
CA GLN A 30 12.82 -3.64 -23.69
C GLN A 30 14.15 -3.67 -24.47
N ILE A 31 15.17 -2.97 -23.97
CA ILE A 31 16.42 -2.76 -24.72
C ILE A 31 17.38 -3.95 -24.55
N VAL A 32 17.50 -4.49 -23.33
CA VAL A 32 18.51 -5.52 -23.00
C VAL A 32 17.94 -6.93 -23.19
N VAL A 33 16.74 -7.20 -22.68
CA VAL A 33 16.17 -8.56 -22.65
C VAL A 33 15.42 -8.88 -23.95
N LEU A 34 14.48 -8.02 -24.35
CA LEU A 34 13.62 -8.21 -25.51
C LEU A 34 14.27 -7.75 -26.82
N GLN A 35 15.33 -6.93 -26.74
CA GLN A 35 16.06 -6.37 -27.88
C GLN A 35 15.14 -5.67 -28.91
N GLN A 36 14.06 -5.05 -28.44
CA GLN A 36 13.13 -4.31 -29.30
C GLN A 36 13.26 -2.79 -29.07
N PRO A 37 13.11 -1.97 -30.13
CA PRO A 37 12.99 -0.53 -29.96
C PRO A 37 11.74 -0.22 -29.14
N PHE A 38 11.83 0.77 -28.26
CA PHE A 38 10.75 1.13 -27.35
C PHE A 38 9.46 1.41 -28.14
N PRO A 39 8.36 0.69 -27.84
CA PRO A 39 7.13 0.83 -28.61
C PRO A 39 6.52 2.22 -28.38
N ASN A 40 6.19 2.91 -29.47
CA ASN A 40 5.42 4.15 -29.49
C ASN A 40 5.84 5.18 -28.42
N PHE A 41 7.10 5.62 -28.45
CA PHE A 41 7.66 6.61 -27.52
C PHE A 41 6.74 7.82 -27.26
N GLY A 42 6.07 8.33 -28.29
CA GLY A 42 5.14 9.46 -28.17
C GLY A 42 3.96 9.19 -27.24
N SER A 43 3.29 8.03 -27.37
CA SER A 43 2.17 7.68 -26.49
C SER A 43 2.63 7.40 -25.06
N VAL A 44 3.80 6.77 -24.89
CA VAL A 44 4.39 6.52 -23.57
C VAL A 44 4.73 7.84 -22.87
N PHE A 45 5.32 8.80 -23.57
CA PHE A 45 5.65 10.10 -23.01
C PHE A 45 4.40 10.87 -22.57
N VAL A 46 3.35 10.90 -23.40
CA VAL A 46 2.07 11.53 -23.03
C VAL A 46 1.46 10.83 -21.81
N GLY A 47 1.47 9.49 -21.79
CA GLY A 47 1.01 8.71 -20.64
C GLY A 47 1.79 9.04 -19.37
N LEU A 48 3.12 9.13 -19.45
CA LEU A 48 3.98 9.49 -18.32
C LEU A 48 3.64 10.89 -17.76
N VAL A 49 3.45 11.88 -18.65
CA VAL A 49 3.02 13.22 -18.24
C VAL A 49 1.65 13.17 -17.56
N CYS A 50 0.68 12.45 -18.11
CA CYS A 50 -0.64 12.26 -17.50
C CYS A 50 -0.55 11.61 -16.11
N VAL A 51 0.29 10.58 -15.94
CA VAL A 51 0.50 9.92 -14.64
C VAL A 51 1.16 10.87 -13.64
N VAL A 52 2.21 11.61 -14.02
CA VAL A 52 2.88 12.57 -13.13
C VAL A 52 1.91 13.65 -12.67
N VAL A 53 1.13 14.23 -13.60
CA VAL A 53 0.13 15.25 -13.26
C VAL A 53 -0.97 14.66 -12.38
N GLY A 54 -1.53 13.50 -12.74
CA GLY A 54 -2.56 12.82 -11.99
C GLY A 54 -2.12 12.46 -10.57
N LEU A 55 -0.94 11.86 -10.40
CA LEU A 55 -0.37 11.51 -9.11
C LEU A 55 -0.09 12.76 -8.27
N THR A 56 0.46 13.82 -8.88
CA THR A 56 0.72 15.09 -8.18
C THR A 56 -0.57 15.70 -7.63
N LEU A 57 -1.63 15.75 -8.45
CA LEU A 57 -2.94 16.28 -8.02
C LEU A 57 -3.60 15.38 -6.97
N PHE A 58 -3.50 14.05 -7.13
CA PHE A 58 -4.03 13.08 -6.18
C PHE A 58 -3.38 13.21 -4.80
N ILE A 59 -2.05 13.20 -4.74
CA ILE A 59 -1.30 13.34 -3.48
C ILE A 59 -1.58 14.70 -2.83
N GLN A 60 -1.64 15.78 -3.62
CA GLN A 60 -2.01 17.11 -3.10
C GLN A 60 -3.42 17.09 -2.46
N GLY A 61 -4.39 16.43 -3.10
CA GLY A 61 -5.74 16.26 -2.57
C GLY A 61 -5.77 15.45 -1.27
N LEU A 62 -5.02 14.35 -1.20
CA LEU A 62 -4.90 13.54 0.02
C LEU A 62 -4.27 14.32 1.18
N GLU A 63 -3.16 15.03 0.94
CA GLU A 63 -2.47 15.84 1.96
C GLU A 63 -3.32 16.99 2.48
N SER A 64 -4.20 17.55 1.66
CA SER A 64 -5.04 18.70 2.06
C SER A 64 -6.35 18.27 2.72
N GLY A 65 -6.84 17.06 2.43
CA GLY A 65 -8.14 16.57 2.89
C GLY A 65 -8.04 15.36 3.82
N LEU A 66 -7.63 14.22 3.27
CA LEU A 66 -7.72 12.93 3.96
C LEU A 66 -6.69 12.78 5.09
N PHE A 67 -5.45 13.25 4.89
CA PHE A 67 -4.39 13.13 5.91
C PHE A 67 -4.68 13.99 7.15
N PRO A 68 -5.04 15.29 7.03
CA PRO A 68 -5.41 16.10 8.20
C PRO A 68 -6.60 15.53 8.96
N LEU A 69 -7.57 14.95 8.24
CA LEU A 69 -8.71 14.28 8.86
C LEU A 69 -8.27 13.06 9.68
N GLY A 70 -7.44 12.19 9.10
CA GLY A 70 -6.89 11.02 9.79
C GLY A 70 -6.08 11.39 11.03
N GLU A 71 -5.20 12.38 10.92
CA GLU A 71 -4.38 12.88 12.02
C GLU A 71 -5.24 13.49 13.14
N ALA A 72 -6.25 14.28 12.81
CA ALA A 72 -7.15 14.88 13.80
C ALA A 72 -7.91 13.81 14.59
N ILE A 73 -8.40 12.76 13.92
CA ILE A 73 -9.09 11.63 14.57
C ILE A 73 -8.13 10.87 15.49
N ALA A 74 -6.93 10.54 15.01
CA ALA A 74 -5.91 9.85 15.80
C ALA A 74 -5.49 10.67 17.03
N HIS A 75 -5.27 11.98 16.86
CA HIS A 75 -4.96 12.89 17.96
C HIS A 75 -6.11 13.01 18.96
N ALA A 76 -7.36 13.06 18.50
CA ALA A 76 -8.52 13.08 19.37
C ALA A 76 -8.60 11.81 20.24
N PHE A 77 -8.36 10.63 19.66
CA PHE A 77 -8.31 9.38 20.43
C PHE A 77 -7.15 9.34 21.44
N ALA A 78 -5.95 9.78 21.03
CA ALA A 78 -4.79 9.85 21.91
C ALA A 78 -5.02 10.81 23.09
N ARG A 79 -5.58 12.01 22.84
CA ARG A 79 -5.80 13.03 23.88
C ARG A 79 -6.96 12.71 24.82
N LYS A 80 -7.98 11.99 24.35
CA LYS A 80 -9.11 11.53 25.18
C LYS A 80 -8.69 10.49 26.23
N GLY A 81 -7.49 9.91 26.11
CA GLY A 81 -6.92 8.96 27.07
C GLY A 81 -7.50 7.54 27.02
N SER A 82 -8.38 7.25 26.05
CA SER A 82 -8.92 5.89 25.88
C SER A 82 -7.99 5.05 25.01
N ALA A 83 -7.09 4.30 25.67
CA ALA A 83 -6.21 3.35 24.99
C ALA A 83 -7.02 2.33 24.16
N THR A 84 -8.16 1.86 24.66
CA THR A 84 -9.00 0.90 23.95
C THR A 84 -9.54 1.46 22.63
N ALA A 85 -9.99 2.72 22.61
CA ALA A 85 -10.48 3.35 21.38
C ALA A 85 -9.36 3.54 20.35
N LEU A 86 -8.17 3.94 20.81
CA LEU A 86 -7.00 4.08 19.94
C LEU A 86 -6.54 2.73 19.35
N LEU A 87 -6.53 1.67 20.16
CA LEU A 87 -6.16 0.32 19.72
C LEU A 87 -7.21 -0.24 18.75
N ALA A 88 -8.51 -0.04 19.01
CA ALA A 88 -9.57 -0.46 18.10
C ALA A 88 -9.49 0.30 16.77
N PHE A 89 -9.22 1.60 16.79
CA PHE A 89 -9.00 2.38 15.58
C PHE A 89 -7.79 1.88 14.78
N ALA A 90 -6.66 1.62 15.45
CA ALA A 90 -5.46 1.09 14.83
C ALA A 90 -5.69 -0.30 14.20
N PHE A 91 -6.45 -1.17 14.87
CA PHE A 91 -6.88 -2.46 14.33
C PHE A 91 -7.70 -2.28 13.06
N CYS A 92 -8.75 -1.45 13.11
CA CYS A 92 -9.64 -1.23 11.98
C CYS A 92 -8.91 -0.63 10.76
N LEU A 93 -7.97 0.30 11.01
CA LEU A 93 -7.14 0.89 9.95
C LEU A 93 -6.24 -0.19 9.33
N GLY A 94 -5.53 -0.96 10.14
CA GLY A 94 -4.65 -2.04 9.67
C GLY A 94 -5.40 -3.12 8.90
N PHE A 95 -6.48 -3.62 9.47
CA PHE A 95 -7.35 -4.60 8.85
C PHE A 95 -7.93 -4.06 7.53
N GLY A 96 -8.57 -2.88 7.57
CA GLY A 96 -9.25 -2.31 6.42
C GLY A 96 -8.31 -1.98 5.25
N THR A 97 -7.12 -1.44 5.54
CA THR A 97 -6.13 -1.15 4.50
C THR A 97 -5.60 -2.42 3.85
N THR A 98 -5.34 -3.47 4.64
CA THR A 98 -4.89 -4.77 4.12
C THR A 98 -5.99 -5.48 3.31
N VAL A 99 -7.24 -5.44 3.77
CA VAL A 99 -8.37 -6.00 3.00
C VAL A 99 -8.53 -5.27 1.67
N ALA A 100 -8.41 -3.94 1.66
CA ALA A 100 -8.58 -3.12 0.46
C ALA A 100 -7.35 -3.10 -0.45
N GLU A 101 -6.22 -3.69 -0.04
CA GLU A 101 -4.95 -3.61 -0.78
C GLU A 101 -5.02 -4.38 -2.11
N PRO A 102 -4.91 -3.70 -3.27
CA PRO A 102 -4.99 -4.34 -4.58
C PRO A 102 -3.90 -5.37 -4.85
N ALA A 103 -2.70 -5.15 -4.30
CA ALA A 103 -1.59 -6.09 -4.44
C ALA A 103 -1.91 -7.42 -3.73
N LEU A 104 -2.45 -7.37 -2.50
CA LEU A 104 -2.85 -8.57 -1.77
C LEU A 104 -4.03 -9.28 -2.43
N ILE A 105 -4.98 -8.52 -3.03
CA ILE A 105 -6.05 -9.09 -3.85
C ILE A 105 -5.48 -9.97 -4.98
N ALA A 106 -4.54 -9.42 -5.75
CA ALA A 106 -3.95 -10.12 -6.88
C ALA A 106 -3.12 -11.33 -6.45
N ILE A 107 -2.30 -11.18 -5.41
CA ILE A 107 -1.47 -12.28 -4.88
C ILE A 107 -2.35 -13.41 -4.34
N ALA A 108 -3.46 -13.10 -3.67
CA ALA A 108 -4.35 -14.13 -3.15
C ALA A 108 -5.09 -14.89 -4.26
N ALA A 109 -5.48 -14.20 -5.33
CA ALA A 109 -6.04 -14.84 -6.52
C ALA A 109 -5.01 -15.78 -7.18
N GLU A 110 -3.77 -15.31 -7.37
CA GLU A 110 -2.69 -16.14 -7.91
C GLU A 110 -2.38 -17.35 -7.03
N ALA A 111 -2.36 -17.16 -5.70
CA ALA A 111 -2.15 -18.26 -4.75
C ALA A 111 -3.28 -19.31 -4.81
N ALA A 112 -4.52 -18.88 -5.04
CA ALA A 112 -5.66 -19.78 -5.24
C ALA A 112 -5.52 -20.60 -6.52
N GLU A 113 -5.05 -19.98 -7.61
CA GLU A 113 -4.80 -20.68 -8.89
C GLU A 113 -3.74 -21.77 -8.72
N VAL A 114 -2.59 -21.41 -8.16
CA VAL A 114 -1.49 -22.35 -7.92
C VAL A 114 -1.90 -23.48 -6.96
N ALA A 115 -2.67 -23.19 -5.91
CA ALA A 115 -3.18 -24.20 -4.99
C ALA A 115 -4.17 -25.16 -5.66
N SER A 116 -4.96 -24.66 -6.62
CA SER A 116 -5.90 -25.47 -7.41
C SER A 116 -5.17 -26.39 -8.37
N GLU A 117 -4.14 -25.89 -9.07
CA GLU A 117 -3.30 -26.69 -9.98
C GLU A 117 -2.52 -27.78 -9.24
N ALA A 118 -2.05 -27.49 -8.02
CA ALA A 118 -1.38 -28.45 -7.15
C ALA A 118 -2.32 -29.50 -6.53
N GLY A 119 -3.63 -29.40 -6.76
CA GLY A 119 -4.63 -30.30 -6.19
C GLY A 119 -4.88 -30.13 -4.69
N ALA A 120 -4.41 -29.03 -4.08
CA ALA A 120 -4.62 -28.73 -2.67
C ALA A 120 -6.05 -28.23 -2.36
N ILE A 121 -6.71 -27.62 -3.35
CA ILE A 121 -8.12 -27.20 -3.31
C ILE A 121 -8.86 -27.72 -4.55
N ALA A 122 -10.20 -27.74 -4.50
CA ALA A 122 -11.01 -28.17 -5.63
C ALA A 122 -10.80 -27.25 -6.85
N ALA A 123 -10.77 -27.83 -8.05
CA ALA A 123 -10.65 -27.10 -9.32
C ALA A 123 -11.99 -26.49 -9.77
N ASN A 124 -12.68 -25.80 -8.86
CA ASN A 124 -13.89 -25.06 -9.15
C ASN A 124 -13.71 -23.58 -8.77
N GLU A 125 -14.43 -22.71 -9.48
CA GLU A 125 -14.32 -21.26 -9.28
C GLU A 125 -14.66 -20.87 -7.83
N ALA A 126 -15.70 -21.49 -7.25
CA ALA A 126 -16.13 -21.22 -5.89
C ALA A 126 -15.04 -21.51 -4.84
N ALA A 127 -14.29 -22.62 -4.95
CA ALA A 127 -13.21 -22.91 -3.99
C ALA A 127 -12.01 -21.98 -4.16
N ARG A 128 -11.75 -21.49 -5.38
CA ARG A 128 -10.67 -20.51 -5.64
C ARG A 128 -11.01 -19.16 -5.02
N ASP A 129 -12.24 -18.68 -5.24
CA ASP A 129 -12.75 -17.45 -4.64
C ASP A 129 -12.76 -17.52 -3.11
N ASP A 130 -13.25 -18.64 -2.55
CA ASP A 130 -13.25 -18.87 -1.11
C ASP A 130 -11.84 -18.90 -0.54
N TYR A 131 -10.89 -19.58 -1.21
CA TYR A 131 -9.50 -19.62 -0.76
C TYR A 131 -8.86 -18.23 -0.79
N ALA A 132 -8.99 -17.50 -1.89
CA ALA A 132 -8.44 -16.15 -2.05
C ALA A 132 -9.03 -15.18 -1.01
N PHE A 133 -10.36 -15.23 -0.78
CA PHE A 133 -11.01 -14.41 0.23
C PHE A 133 -10.53 -14.74 1.65
N ASN A 134 -10.51 -16.03 2.01
CA ASN A 134 -10.07 -16.47 3.32
C ASN A 134 -8.60 -16.10 3.58
N LEU A 135 -7.71 -16.29 2.59
CA LEU A 135 -6.31 -15.90 2.70
C LEU A 135 -6.18 -14.40 2.98
N ARG A 136 -6.93 -13.56 2.26
CA ARG A 136 -6.95 -12.11 2.50
C ARG A 136 -7.45 -11.75 3.88
N MET A 137 -8.52 -12.40 4.36
CA MET A 137 -9.06 -12.14 5.70
C MET A 137 -8.07 -12.53 6.81
N VAL A 138 -7.38 -13.67 6.67
CA VAL A 138 -6.37 -14.13 7.63
C VAL A 138 -5.18 -13.17 7.67
N VAL A 139 -4.68 -12.75 6.51
CA VAL A 139 -3.59 -11.78 6.42
C VAL A 139 -4.01 -10.44 7.01
N ALA A 140 -5.19 -9.92 6.66
CA ALA A 140 -5.70 -8.66 7.19
C ALA A 140 -5.92 -8.70 8.71
N LEU A 141 -6.43 -9.81 9.25
CA LEU A 141 -6.58 -10.00 10.68
C LEU A 141 -5.20 -9.97 11.38
N SER A 142 -4.23 -10.69 10.80
CA SER A 142 -2.86 -10.78 11.31
C SER A 142 -2.17 -9.41 11.31
N VAL A 143 -2.29 -8.64 10.22
CA VAL A 143 -1.76 -7.27 10.12
C VAL A 143 -2.46 -6.35 11.11
N GLY A 144 -3.79 -6.43 11.22
CA GLY A 144 -4.55 -5.66 12.22
C GLY A 144 -4.05 -5.89 13.65
N VAL A 145 -3.86 -7.15 14.05
CA VAL A 145 -3.30 -7.51 15.36
C VAL A 145 -1.85 -7.02 15.52
N ALA A 146 -1.02 -7.16 14.49
CA ALA A 146 0.37 -6.68 14.52
C ALA A 146 0.44 -5.16 14.74
N ILE A 147 -0.44 -4.38 14.10
CA ILE A 147 -0.53 -2.93 14.30
C ILE A 147 -0.99 -2.60 15.72
N VAL A 148 -1.96 -3.31 16.28
CA VAL A 148 -2.38 -3.13 17.69
C VAL A 148 -1.22 -3.33 18.65
N ILE A 149 -0.43 -4.40 18.45
CA ILE A 149 0.77 -4.66 19.25
C ILE A 149 1.79 -3.54 19.07
N GLY A 150 1.99 -3.07 17.84
CA GLY A 150 2.87 -1.94 17.52
C GLY A 150 2.47 -0.64 18.22
N VAL A 151 1.18 -0.31 18.23
CA VAL A 151 0.67 0.88 18.93
C VAL A 151 0.77 0.71 20.44
N LEU A 152 0.42 -0.46 20.98
CA LEU A 152 0.55 -0.75 22.41
C LEU A 152 2.01 -0.64 22.87
N ARG A 153 2.96 -1.10 22.05
CA ARG A 153 4.40 -0.93 22.27
C ARG A 153 4.78 0.55 22.36
N ILE A 154 4.31 1.39 21.43
CA ILE A 154 4.61 2.83 21.43
C ILE A 154 4.06 3.48 22.71
N LEU A 155 2.83 3.14 23.10
CA LEU A 155 2.20 3.69 24.31
C LEU A 155 2.93 3.29 25.61
N LYS A 156 3.40 2.03 25.71
CA LYS A 156 4.09 1.53 26.91
C LYS A 156 5.60 1.79 26.90
N GLY A 157 6.16 2.34 25.83
CA GLY A 157 7.59 2.60 25.70
C GLY A 157 8.46 1.34 25.72
N TRP A 158 7.94 0.20 25.26
CA TRP A 158 8.68 -1.06 25.31
C TRP A 158 9.87 -1.08 24.35
N PRO A 159 11.07 -1.46 24.83
CA PRO A 159 12.25 -1.51 23.97
C PRO A 159 12.13 -2.65 22.95
N ILE A 160 12.42 -2.33 21.68
CA ILE A 160 12.23 -3.26 20.55
C ILE A 160 13.09 -4.52 20.65
N HIS A 161 14.28 -4.39 21.25
CA HIS A 161 15.24 -5.49 21.36
C HIS A 161 14.67 -6.68 22.15
N ARG A 162 13.79 -6.44 23.13
CA ARG A 162 13.19 -7.54 23.92
C ARG A 162 12.18 -8.36 23.13
N ILE A 163 11.51 -7.75 22.15
CA ILE A 163 10.55 -8.44 21.27
C ILE A 163 11.33 -9.25 20.22
N ILE A 164 12.35 -8.65 19.60
CA ILE A 164 13.16 -9.31 18.57
C ILE A 164 13.96 -10.50 19.13
N ILE A 165 14.46 -10.42 20.36
CA ILE A 165 15.19 -11.52 21.01
C ILE A 165 14.23 -12.67 21.39
N GLY A 166 12.94 -12.38 21.60
CA GLY A 166 11.95 -13.38 21.97
C GLY A 166 11.37 -14.18 20.80
N GLY A 167 11.37 -13.60 19.59
CA GLY A 167 10.67 -14.14 18.41
C GLY A 167 9.23 -13.65 18.35
#